data_AF-A0A9Q3YTW8-F1
#
_entry.id   AF-A0A9Q3YTW8-F1
#
_cell.length_a   1.000
_cell.length_b   1.000
_cell.length_c   1.000
_cell.angle_alpha   90.00
_cell.angle_beta   90.00
_cell.angle_gamma   90.00
#
_symmetry.space_group_name_H-M   'P 1'
#
loop_
_entity.id
_entity.type
_entity.pdbx_description
1 polymer ?
#
loop_
_entity_poly.entity_id
_entity_poly.type
_entity_poly.pdbx_seq_one_letter_code
_entity_poly.pdbx_strand_id
1 'polypeptide(L)'
;MYLAQIDSKQSQAPFYINILSDIINGDTEYKEQMDTAIKEAALILANKKDIYSAERQHYFLITSLLMHYKDELSSINQEINNSVYKEIIELLNKNYCYDC
;
A
#
# COMPACT_ATOMS: atom_id res chain seq x y z
N MET A 1 8.00 7.71 30.17
CA MET A 1 6.97 6.65 30.11
C MET A 1 7.15 5.93 28.78
N TYR A 2 7.25 4.61 28.83
CA TYR A 2 7.70 3.75 27.74
C TYR A 2 6.89 3.96 26.47
N LEU A 3 7.61 4.24 25.38
CA LEU A 3 7.14 4.15 24.01
C LEU A 3 6.43 2.81 23.87
N ALA A 4 5.11 2.84 23.65
CA ALA A 4 4.39 1.71 23.12
C ALA A 4 4.92 1.48 21.70
N GLN A 5 6.07 0.81 21.62
CA GLN A 5 6.54 0.06 20.47
C GLN A 5 5.54 -1.08 20.28
N ILE A 6 4.34 -0.74 19.84
CA ILE A 6 3.52 -1.69 19.12
C ILE A 6 4.27 -1.87 17.81
N ASP A 7 4.64 -3.12 17.51
CA ASP A 7 5.13 -3.61 16.23
C ASP A 7 4.24 -3.11 15.07
N SER A 8 4.45 -1.86 14.66
CA SER A 8 3.45 -1.10 13.91
C SER A 8 3.35 -1.51 12.45
N LYS A 9 4.31 -2.31 11.94
CA LYS A 9 4.31 -2.78 10.55
C LYS A 9 3.45 -4.03 10.36
N GLN A 10 3.53 -5.02 11.25
CA GLN A 10 2.71 -6.24 11.18
C GLN A 10 1.23 -5.96 11.48
N SER A 11 0.93 -5.00 12.37
CA SER A 11 -0.46 -4.60 12.67
C SER A 11 -1.16 -3.85 11.53
N GLN A 12 -0.41 -3.24 10.60
CA GLN A 12 -1.00 -2.42 9.52
C GLN A 12 -1.30 -3.23 8.26
N ALA A 13 -0.56 -4.31 7.98
CA ALA A 13 -0.81 -5.13 6.80
C ALA A 13 -2.25 -5.70 6.74
N PRO A 14 -2.80 -6.31 7.82
CA PRO A 14 -4.19 -6.77 7.82
C PRO A 14 -5.22 -5.66 7.58
N PHE A 15 -4.96 -4.45 8.09
CA PHE A 15 -5.84 -3.29 7.86
C PHE A 15 -5.93 -2.93 6.37
N TYR A 16 -4.77 -2.80 5.71
CA TYR A 16 -4.74 -2.51 4.28
C TYR A 16 -5.29 -3.66 3.43
N ILE A 17 -5.01 -4.92 3.80
CA ILE A 17 -5.57 -6.07 3.10
C ILE A 17 -7.10 -6.07 3.15
N ASN A 18 -7.70 -5.78 4.30
CA ASN A 18 -9.15 -5.70 4.44
C ASN A 18 -9.74 -4.60 3.56
N ILE A 19 -9.19 -3.39 3.62
CA ILE A 19 -9.65 -2.26 2.78
C ILE A 19 -9.56 -2.60 1.28
N LEU A 20 -8.43 -3.15 0.84
CA LEU A 20 -8.24 -3.53 -0.57
C LEU A 20 -9.21 -4.65 -0.99
N SER A 21 -9.53 -5.57 -0.08
CA SER A 21 -10.50 -6.65 -0.32
C SER A 21 -11.92 -6.10 -0.44
N ASP A 22 -12.30 -5.15 0.43
CA ASP A 22 -13.60 -4.49 0.39
C ASP A 22 -13.79 -3.75 -0.94
N ILE A 23 -12.73 -3.08 -1.44
CA ILE A 23 -12.74 -2.44 -2.77
C ILE A 23 -12.97 -3.46 -3.89
N ILE A 24 -12.30 -4.60 -3.86
CA ILE A 24 -12.51 -5.67 -4.85
C ILE A 24 -13.95 -6.20 -4.80
N ASN A 25 -14.55 -6.24 -3.60
CA ASN A 25 -15.92 -6.69 -3.37
C ASN A 25 -16.99 -5.63 -3.70
N GLY A 26 -16.58 -4.41 -4.06
CA GLY A 26 -17.46 -3.34 -4.52
C GLY A 26 -17.67 -2.20 -3.53
N ASP A 27 -17.01 -2.21 -2.37
CA ASP A 27 -17.03 -1.09 -1.43
C ASP A 27 -16.03 -0.01 -1.86
N THR A 28 -16.54 1.16 -2.25
CA THR A 28 -15.70 2.23 -2.77
C THR A 28 -15.31 3.30 -1.74
N GLU A 29 -15.66 3.15 -0.45
CA GLU A 29 -15.45 4.18 0.58
C GLU A 29 -13.99 4.66 0.63
N TYR A 30 -13.04 3.72 0.58
CA TYR A 30 -11.60 4.00 0.68
C TYR A 30 -10.88 3.95 -0.67
N LYS A 31 -11.60 3.74 -1.77
CA LYS A 31 -10.99 3.50 -3.10
C LYS A 31 -10.08 4.66 -3.53
N GLU A 32 -10.58 5.89 -3.45
CA GLU A 32 -9.83 7.08 -3.87
C GLU A 32 -8.56 7.29 -3.04
N GLN A 33 -8.62 7.00 -1.75
CA GLN A 33 -7.46 7.10 -0.84
C GLN A 33 -6.40 6.05 -1.20
N MET A 34 -6.82 4.80 -1.44
CA MET A 34 -5.91 3.72 -1.85
C MET A 34 -5.30 4.01 -3.22
N ASP A 35 -6.09 4.49 -4.16
CA ASP A 35 -5.60 4.88 -5.49
C ASP A 35 -4.56 5.98 -5.42
N THR A 36 -4.82 6.98 -4.58
CA THR A 36 -3.89 8.08 -4.35
C THR A 36 -2.59 7.55 -3.76
N ALA A 37 -2.65 6.70 -2.73
CA ALA A 37 -1.46 6.12 -2.12
C ALA A 37 -0.61 5.30 -3.12
N ILE A 38 -1.25 4.48 -3.96
CA ILE A 38 -0.55 3.69 -4.99
C ILE A 38 0.09 4.60 -6.04
N LYS A 39 -0.64 5.63 -6.52
CA LYS A 39 -0.11 6.61 -7.46
C LYS A 39 1.04 7.42 -6.87
N GLU A 40 0.95 7.80 -5.58
CA GLU A 40 2.04 8.47 -4.88
C GLU A 40 3.29 7.60 -4.84
N ALA A 41 3.17 6.31 -4.53
CA ALA A 41 4.30 5.39 -4.57
C ALA A 41 4.94 5.33 -5.97
N ALA A 42 4.14 5.28 -7.04
CA ALA A 42 4.65 5.31 -8.42
C ALA A 42 5.37 6.64 -8.75
N LEU A 43 4.84 7.78 -8.30
CA LEU A 43 5.48 9.10 -8.50
C LEU A 43 6.81 9.23 -7.73
N ILE A 44 6.86 8.70 -6.51
CA ILE A 44 8.10 8.66 -5.70
C ILE A 44 9.14 7.80 -6.40
N LEU A 45 8.74 6.62 -6.88
CA LEU A 45 9.61 5.72 -7.63
C LEU A 45 10.19 6.41 -8.89
N ALA A 46 9.39 7.21 -9.58
CA ALA A 46 9.80 7.97 -10.75
C ALA A 46 10.64 9.22 -10.43
N ASN A 47 11.03 9.45 -9.16
CA ASN A 47 11.67 10.67 -8.67
C ASN A 47 10.89 11.97 -8.98
N LYS A 48 9.57 11.86 -9.16
CA LYS A 48 8.68 13.00 -9.42
C LYS A 48 8.06 13.58 -8.14
N LYS A 49 8.15 12.84 -7.03
CA LYS A 49 7.65 13.25 -5.72
C LYS A 49 8.63 12.79 -4.63
N ASP A 50 8.76 13.57 -3.56
CA ASP A 50 9.60 13.22 -2.42
C ASP A 50 8.83 12.31 -1.44
N ILE A 51 9.45 11.26 -0.94
CA ILE A 51 8.85 10.36 0.06
C ILE A 51 8.44 11.08 1.36
N TYR A 52 9.12 12.17 1.71
CA TYR A 52 8.77 13.00 2.86
C TYR A 52 7.53 13.87 2.63
N SER A 53 7.06 13.96 1.38
CA SER A 53 5.81 14.64 1.00
C SER A 53 4.62 13.69 0.85
N ALA A 54 4.82 12.38 1.06
CA ALA A 54 3.73 11.40 1.10
C ALA A 54 2.86 11.59 2.33
N GLU A 55 1.58 11.25 2.20
CA GLU A 55 0.66 11.32 3.33
C GLU A 55 1.04 10.30 4.41
N ARG A 56 1.24 10.80 5.65
CA ARG A 56 1.67 9.96 6.78
C ARG A 56 0.73 8.80 7.07
N GLN A 57 -0.56 8.99 6.80
CA GLN A 57 -1.59 7.95 7.00
C GLN A 57 -1.36 6.72 6.11
N HIS A 58 -0.79 6.89 4.91
CA HIS A 58 -0.55 5.82 3.95
C HIS A 58 0.94 5.44 3.82
N TYR A 59 1.78 5.95 4.71
CA TYR A 59 3.23 5.76 4.64
C TYR A 59 3.63 4.28 4.68
N PHE A 60 2.93 3.46 5.46
CA PHE A 60 3.16 2.01 5.49
C PHE A 60 2.92 1.38 4.11
N LEU A 61 1.77 1.66 3.48
CA LEU A 61 1.43 1.12 2.18
C LEU A 61 2.43 1.61 1.12
N ILE A 62 2.70 2.92 1.07
CA ILE A 62 3.63 3.54 0.12
C ILE A 62 5.03 2.92 0.22
N THR A 63 5.58 2.81 1.44
CA THR A 63 6.90 2.21 1.65
C THR A 63 6.94 0.72 1.31
N SER A 64 5.88 -0.03 1.63
CA SER A 64 5.76 -1.44 1.29
C SER A 64 5.77 -1.66 -0.22
N LEU A 65 5.02 -0.84 -0.97
CA LEU A 65 4.99 -0.88 -2.43
C LEU A 65 6.34 -0.52 -3.04
N LEU A 66 7.00 0.53 -2.55
CA LEU A 66 8.34 0.92 -3.01
C LEU A 66 9.40 -0.17 -2.78
N MET A 67 9.24 -0.95 -1.71
CA MET A 67 10.20 -1.98 -1.31
C MET A 67 10.00 -3.31 -2.05
N HIS A 68 8.75 -3.71 -2.28
CA HIS A 68 8.41 -5.06 -2.75
C HIS A 68 7.64 -5.11 -4.08
N TYR A 69 7.13 -3.98 -4.57
CA TYR A 69 6.26 -3.89 -5.77
C TYR A 69 6.81 -2.94 -6.83
N LYS A 70 8.12 -2.72 -6.82
CA LYS A 70 8.78 -1.64 -7.56
C LYS A 70 8.64 -1.79 -9.08
N ASP A 71 8.79 -3.00 -9.59
CA ASP A 71 8.79 -3.25 -11.03
C ASP A 71 7.38 -3.04 -11.61
N GLU A 72 6.37 -3.50 -10.89
CA GLU A 72 4.95 -3.35 -11.22
C GLU A 72 4.51 -1.89 -11.09
N LEU A 73 4.91 -1.18 -10.01
CA LEU A 73 4.67 0.25 -9.84
C LEU A 73 5.16 1.08 -11.03
N SER A 74 6.30 0.72 -11.61
CA SER A 74 6.86 1.45 -12.77
C SER A 74 5.98 1.37 -14.02
N SER A 75 5.11 0.36 -14.09
CA SER A 75 4.18 0.11 -15.18
C SER A 75 2.78 0.69 -14.94
N ILE A 76 2.49 1.16 -13.71
CA ILE A 76 1.21 1.81 -13.36
C ILE A 76 1.20 3.23 -13.93
N ASN A 77 0.86 3.34 -15.22
CA ASN A 77 0.59 4.60 -15.91
C ASN A 77 -0.92 4.87 -16.10
N GLN A 78 -1.79 3.96 -15.62
CA GLN A 78 -3.23 3.96 -15.91
C GLN A 78 -4.10 3.71 -14.65
N GLU A 79 -5.40 3.55 -14.86
CA GLU A 79 -6.41 3.26 -13.85
C GLU A 79 -6.03 2.04 -12.98
N ILE A 80 -6.15 2.21 -11.67
CA ILE A 80 -5.93 1.13 -10.71
C ILE A 80 -7.18 0.25 -10.72
N ASN A 81 -7.00 -1.00 -11.10
CA ASN A 81 -8.08 -1.97 -11.26
C ASN A 81 -7.96 -3.09 -10.21
N ASN A 82 -8.97 -3.98 -10.20
CA ASN A 82 -9.01 -5.08 -9.24
C ASN A 82 -7.82 -6.04 -9.33
N SER A 83 -7.10 -6.12 -10.47
CA SER A 83 -5.87 -6.91 -10.56
C SER A 83 -4.77 -6.29 -9.70
N VAL A 84 -4.57 -4.97 -9.82
CA VAL A 84 -3.57 -4.25 -9.04
C VAL A 84 -3.82 -4.41 -7.54
N TYR A 85 -5.07 -4.28 -7.09
CA TYR A 85 -5.37 -4.50 -5.67
C TYR A 85 -5.08 -5.92 -5.21
N LYS A 86 -5.37 -6.95 -6.03
CA LYS A 86 -5.07 -8.35 -5.70
C LYS A 86 -3.57 -8.59 -5.58
N GLU A 87 -2.79 -8.08 -6.52
CA GLU A 87 -1.32 -8.20 -6.52
C GLU A 87 -0.72 -7.54 -5.26
N ILE A 88 -1.25 -6.38 -4.86
CA ILE A 88 -0.84 -5.71 -3.62
C ILE A 88 -1.24 -6.54 -2.38
N ILE A 89 -2.44 -7.12 -2.34
CA ILE A 89 -2.87 -8.00 -1.23
C ILE A 89 -1.95 -9.21 -1.11
N GLU A 90 -1.61 -9.87 -2.23
CA GLU A 90 -0.71 -11.03 -2.24
C GLU A 90 0.68 -10.66 -1.72
N LEU A 91 1.18 -9.51 -2.14
CA LEU A 91 2.45 -8.95 -1.67
C LEU A 91 2.44 -8.67 -0.17
N LEU A 92 1.38 -8.04 0.34
CA LEU A 92 1.27 -7.72 1.76
C LEU A 92 1.19 -8.99 2.60
N ASN A 93 0.41 -9.98 2.14
CA ASN A 93 0.33 -11.27 2.79
C ASN A 93 1.69 -11.95 2.86
N LYS A 94 2.39 -12.06 1.72
CA LYS A 94 3.70 -12.73 1.61
C LYS A 94 4.77 -12.12 2.51
N ASN A 95 4.80 -10.79 2.65
CA ASN A 95 5.91 -10.10 3.32
C ASN A 95 5.62 -9.72 4.77
N TYR A 96 4.36 -9.67 5.20
CA TYR A 96 3.99 -9.14 6.53
C TYR A 96 3.00 -10.00 7.34
N CYS A 97 2.30 -10.95 6.72
CA CYS A 97 1.33 -11.80 7.42
C CYS A 97 1.81 -13.24 7.62
N TYR A 98 2.87 -13.68 6.93
CA TYR A 98 3.51 -14.96 7.21
C TYR A 98 4.57 -14.83 8.31
N ASP A 99 4.10 -14.86 9.56
CA ASP A 99 4.88 -15.45 10.66
C ASP A 99 4.64 -16.97 10.60
N CYS A 100 5.71 -17.74 10.34
CA CYS A 100 5.73 -19.18 10.61
C CYS A 100 5.84 -19.44 12.11
#